data_AF-A0A2S9FPT3-F1
#
_entry.id   AF-A0A2S9FPT3-F1
#
_cell.length_a   1.000
_cell.length_b   1.000
_cell.length_c   1.000
_cell.angle_alpha   90.00
_cell.angle_beta   90.00
_cell.angle_gamma   90.00
#
_symmetry.space_group_name_H-M   'P 1'
#
loop_
_entity.id
_entity.type
_entity.pdbx_description
1 polymer ?
#
loop_
_entity_poly.entity_id
_entity_poly.type
_entity_poly.pdbx_seq_one_letter_code
_entity_poly.pdbx_strand_id
1 'polypeptide(L)'
;AVQRRHPGVAVEIVAATRRATQQRSGLDIEVVVGEPKVLRAKALRLGDYCLGLYGSQDYLDEHGAPSNVADLQRFPLVYFIDSMLQVDDLDLATSFAPAMRESVTSTNV
;
A
#
# COMPACT_ATOMS: atom_id res chain seq x y z
N ALA A 1 -6.04 -22.57 1.95
CA ALA A 1 -7.18 -23.36 1.39
C ALA A 1 -6.82 -24.06 0.08
N VAL A 2 -6.13 -23.39 -0.86
CA VAL A 2 -5.71 -23.95 -2.16
C VAL A 2 -4.83 -25.20 -2.03
N GLN A 3 -3.71 -25.14 -1.29
CA GLN A 3 -2.83 -26.31 -1.10
C GLN A 3 -3.55 -27.53 -0.50
N ARG A 4 -4.50 -27.32 0.42
CA ARG A 4 -5.31 -28.42 0.99
C ARG A 4 -6.19 -29.11 -0.06
N ARG A 5 -6.67 -28.38 -1.06
CA ARG A 5 -7.49 -28.92 -2.15
C ARG A 5 -6.65 -29.42 -3.34
N HIS A 6 -5.41 -28.94 -3.46
CA HIS A 6 -4.51 -29.23 -4.56
C HIS A 6 -3.10 -29.56 -4.02
N PRO A 7 -2.89 -30.78 -3.49
CA PRO A 7 -1.64 -31.15 -2.79
C PRO A 7 -0.41 -31.21 -3.71
N GLY A 8 -0.61 -31.33 -5.03
CA GLY A 8 0.49 -31.29 -6.02
C GLY A 8 0.92 -29.88 -6.44
N VAL A 9 0.28 -28.82 -5.92
CA VAL A 9 0.59 -27.43 -6.27
C VAL A 9 1.57 -26.85 -5.25
N ALA A 10 2.77 -26.52 -5.71
CA ALA A 10 3.70 -25.68 -4.97
C ALA A 10 3.29 -24.20 -5.10
N VAL A 11 3.46 -23.42 -4.02
CA VAL A 11 3.15 -21.99 -4.01
C VAL A 11 4.37 -21.24 -3.53
N GLU A 12 4.85 -20.32 -4.35
CA GLU A 12 5.91 -19.37 -4.02
C GLU A 12 5.29 -17.96 -3.95
N ILE A 13 5.66 -17.20 -2.92
CA ILE A 13 5.12 -15.85 -2.70
C ILE A 13 6.29 -14.86 -2.67
N VAL A 14 6.21 -13.86 -3.54
CA VAL A 14 7.16 -12.74 -3.58
C VAL A 14 6.39 -11.46 -3.29
N ALA A 15 6.75 -10.77 -2.20
CA ALA A 15 6.24 -9.44 -1.87
C ALA A 15 7.28 -8.39 -2.28
N ALA A 16 6.91 -7.48 -3.17
CA ALA A 16 7.80 -6.41 -3.64
C ALA A 16 7.01 -5.12 -3.89
N THR A 17 7.57 -4.00 -3.45
CA THR A 17 7.00 -2.65 -3.63
C THR A 17 7.42 -2.08 -4.98
N ARG A 18 6.78 -2.53 -6.07
CA ARG A 18 7.08 -2.10 -7.45
C ARG A 18 5.81 -1.86 -8.27
N ARG A 19 5.91 -1.07 -9.36
CA ARG A 19 4.82 -0.96 -10.36
C ARG A 19 4.44 -2.34 -10.89
N ALA A 20 3.16 -2.51 -11.20
CA ALA A 20 2.69 -3.63 -12.01
C ALA A 20 3.52 -3.71 -13.29
N THR A 21 4.37 -4.73 -13.41
CA THR A 21 5.32 -4.81 -14.52
C THR A 21 4.62 -5.23 -15.81
N GLN A 22 4.88 -4.51 -16.91
CA GLN A 22 4.36 -4.87 -18.24
C GLN A 22 5.00 -6.15 -18.82
N GLN A 23 6.24 -6.46 -18.42
CA GLN A 23 6.91 -7.72 -18.76
C GLN A 23 6.87 -8.68 -17.58
N ARG A 24 5.96 -9.65 -17.69
CA ARG A 24 5.75 -10.74 -16.72
C ARG A 24 6.53 -11.98 -17.16
N SER A 25 7.84 -12.01 -16.99
CA SER A 25 8.59 -13.26 -17.12
C SER A 25 8.71 -13.93 -15.76
N GLY A 26 8.02 -15.06 -15.55
CA GLY A 26 8.19 -15.92 -14.37
C GLY A 26 7.12 -15.84 -13.27
N LEU A 27 5.98 -15.19 -13.50
CA LEU A 27 4.87 -15.15 -12.54
C LEU A 27 3.55 -15.55 -13.21
N ASP A 28 2.80 -16.47 -12.59
CA ASP A 28 1.48 -16.88 -13.07
C ASP A 28 0.38 -15.89 -12.66
N ILE A 29 0.50 -15.32 -11.46
CA ILE A 29 -0.49 -14.40 -10.86
C ILE A 29 0.25 -13.20 -10.28
N GLU A 30 -0.27 -12.01 -10.54
CA GLU A 30 0.20 -10.76 -9.95
C GLU A 30 -1.00 -10.07 -9.30
N VAL A 31 -0.85 -9.70 -8.02
CA VAL A 31 -1.85 -8.93 -7.27
C VAL A 31 -1.28 -7.54 -7.06
N VAL A 32 -1.98 -6.52 -7.54
CA VAL A 32 -1.54 -5.13 -7.50
C VAL A 32 -2.68 -4.23 -7.03
N VAL A 33 -2.31 -3.10 -6.44
CA VAL A 33 -3.23 -1.99 -6.20
C VAL A 33 -3.28 -1.15 -7.48
N GLY A 34 -4.48 -0.75 -7.89
CA GLY A 34 -4.69 0.01 -9.12
C GLY A 34 -5.16 -0.81 -10.32
N GLU A 35 -5.38 -0.13 -11.45
CA GLU A 35 -5.72 -0.76 -12.72
C GLU A 35 -4.44 -1.08 -13.53
N PRO A 36 -4.05 -2.35 -13.67
CA PRO A 36 -2.82 -2.69 -14.37
C PRO A 36 -2.98 -2.56 -15.89
N LYS A 37 -2.04 -1.86 -16.53
CA LYS A 37 -1.93 -1.85 -18.00
C LYS A 37 -1.27 -3.15 -18.48
N VAL A 38 -2.08 -4.13 -18.88
CA VAL A 38 -1.62 -5.45 -19.32
C VAL A 38 -1.72 -5.63 -20.85
N LEU A 39 -0.69 -6.21 -21.47
CA LEU A 39 -0.68 -6.51 -22.91
C LEU A 39 -1.04 -7.97 -23.23
N ARG A 40 -0.65 -8.92 -22.36
CA ARG A 40 -0.82 -10.38 -22.58
C ARG A 40 -1.40 -11.09 -21.34
N ALA A 41 -2.26 -10.41 -20.60
CA ALA A 41 -2.92 -10.96 -19.42
C ALA A 41 -4.35 -10.42 -19.29
N LYS A 42 -5.14 -11.06 -18.43
CA LYS A 42 -6.47 -10.58 -18.06
C LYS A 42 -6.40 -9.93 -16.69
N ALA A 43 -6.84 -8.68 -16.57
CA ALA A 43 -7.05 -8.02 -15.29
C ALA A 43 -8.39 -8.47 -14.68
N LEU A 44 -8.38 -8.79 -13.39
CA LEU A 44 -9.56 -9.17 -12.61
C LEU A 44 -9.61 -8.31 -11.36
N ARG A 45 -10.71 -7.58 -11.15
CA ARG A 45 -10.92 -6.79 -9.93
C ARG A 45 -11.17 -7.75 -8.76
N LEU A 46 -10.35 -7.64 -7.72
CA LEU A 46 -10.47 -8.45 -6.49
C LEU A 46 -11.32 -7.75 -5.43
N GLY A 47 -11.26 -6.42 -5.36
CA GLY A 47 -11.98 -5.63 -4.37
C GLY A 47 -11.52 -4.18 -4.37
N ASP A 48 -12.06 -3.39 -3.45
CA ASP A 48 -11.64 -2.02 -3.21
C ASP A 48 -10.50 -1.98 -2.20
N TYR A 49 -9.55 -1.07 -2.45
CA TYR A 49 -8.42 -0.81 -1.57
C TYR A 49 -8.54 0.62 -1.04
N CYS A 50 -8.57 0.78 0.28
CA CYS A 50 -8.66 2.08 0.93
C CYS A 50 -7.47 2.28 1.86
N LEU A 51 -6.92 3.48 1.84
CA LEU A 51 -5.90 3.89 2.79
C LEU A 51 -6.56 4.52 4.02
N GLY A 52 -5.98 4.24 5.17
CA GLY A 52 -6.39 4.78 6.46
C GLY A 52 -5.17 5.29 7.21
N LEU A 53 -5.40 6.27 8.07
CA LEU A 53 -4.40 6.71 9.04
C LEU A 53 -4.55 5.88 10.30
N TYR A 54 -3.42 5.40 10.81
CA TYR A 54 -3.35 4.57 11.99
C TYR A 54 -2.32 5.15 12.95
N GLY A 55 -2.62 5.05 14.24
CA GLY A 55 -1.70 5.34 15.33
C GLY A 55 -1.80 4.24 16.38
N SER A 56 -0.72 3.95 17.10
CA SER A 56 -0.80 3.04 18.24
C SER A 56 -1.66 3.65 19.34
N GLN A 57 -2.35 2.80 20.11
CA GLN A 57 -3.21 3.25 21.21
C GLN A 57 -2.41 4.05 22.23
N ASP A 58 -1.28 3.50 22.70
CA ASP A 58 -0.38 4.17 23.66
C ASP A 58 0.06 5.58 23.20
N TYR A 59 0.35 5.74 21.90
CA TYR A 59 0.76 7.04 21.36
C TYR A 59 -0.39 8.05 21.39
N LEU A 60 -1.60 7.62 21.01
CA LEU A 60 -2.80 8.46 21.03
C LEU A 60 -3.27 8.79 22.46
N ASP A 61 -3.05 7.89 23.42
CA ASP A 61 -3.36 8.13 24.83
C ASP A 61 -2.42 9.18 25.44
N GLU A 62 -1.14 9.17 25.07
CA GLU A 62 -0.14 10.13 25.56
C GLU A 62 -0.25 11.50 24.85
N HIS A 63 -0.51 11.53 23.55
CA HIS A 63 -0.46 12.74 22.72
C HIS A 63 -1.84 13.32 22.38
N GLY A 64 -2.92 12.60 22.73
CA GLY A 64 -4.30 12.89 22.34
C GLY A 64 -4.63 12.38 20.94
N ALA A 65 -5.90 12.02 20.72
CA ALA A 65 -6.40 11.62 19.40
C ALA A 65 -6.89 12.83 18.58
N PRO A 66 -6.62 12.86 17.26
CA PRO A 66 -7.15 13.89 16.38
C PRO A 66 -8.68 13.81 16.34
N SER A 67 -9.35 14.95 16.53
CA SER A 67 -10.82 15.03 16.49
C SER A 67 -11.32 15.47 15.11
N ASN A 68 -10.46 16.08 14.30
CA ASN A 68 -10.73 16.47 12.93
C ASN A 68 -9.46 16.36 12.06
N VAL A 69 -9.64 16.49 10.73
CA VAL A 69 -8.52 16.37 9.76
C VAL A 69 -7.45 17.43 9.98
N ALA A 70 -7.79 18.66 10.37
CA ALA A 70 -6.80 19.73 10.57
C ALA A 70 -5.86 19.44 11.76
N ASP A 71 -6.32 18.69 12.77
CA ASP A 71 -5.48 18.30 13.91
C ASP A 71 -4.28 17.46 13.48
N LEU A 72 -4.37 16.74 12.35
CA LEU A 72 -3.31 15.90 11.81
C LEU A 72 -2.01 16.67 11.56
N GLN A 73 -2.07 17.98 11.29
CA GLN A 73 -0.88 18.82 11.11
C GLN A 73 0.09 18.78 12.31
N ARG A 74 -0.43 18.49 13.52
CA ARG A 74 0.34 18.42 14.75
C ARG A 74 1.03 17.06 14.95
N PHE A 75 0.63 16.04 14.20
CA PHE A 75 1.13 14.68 14.33
C PHE A 75 2.21 14.41 13.28
N PRO A 76 3.29 13.69 13.67
CA PRO A 76 4.28 13.22 12.71
C PRO A 76 3.64 12.19 11.78
N LEU A 77 3.91 12.32 10.48
CA LEU A 77 3.54 11.30 9.50
C LEU A 77 4.71 10.33 9.29
N VAL A 78 4.41 9.04 9.39
CA VAL A 78 5.27 7.96 8.92
C VAL A 78 4.70 7.47 7.60
N TYR A 79 5.40 7.71 6.50
CA TYR A 79 4.91 7.37 5.17
C TYR A 79 6.05 6.97 4.23
N PHE A 80 5.71 6.65 2.99
CA PHE A 80 6.71 6.32 1.99
C PHE A 80 7.57 7.54 1.63
N ILE A 81 8.77 7.30 1.12
CA ILE A 81 9.55 8.33 0.44
C ILE A 81 8.85 8.65 -0.89
N ASP A 82 8.29 9.87 -1.02
CA ASP A 82 7.57 10.34 -2.23
C ASP A 82 8.33 10.06 -3.54
N SER A 83 9.66 10.26 -3.54
CA SER A 83 10.48 10.05 -4.74
C SER A 83 10.74 8.58 -5.10
N MET A 84 10.45 7.63 -4.20
CA MET A 84 10.61 6.19 -4.44
C MET A 84 9.28 5.45 -4.58
N LEU A 85 8.15 6.14 -4.41
CA LEU A 85 6.82 5.61 -4.71
C LEU A 85 6.68 5.40 -6.20
N GLN A 86 6.93 4.17 -6.62
CA GLN A 86 6.70 3.81 -8.01
C GLN A 86 5.21 3.55 -8.28
N VAL A 87 4.32 3.43 -7.30
CA VAL A 87 2.90 3.15 -7.58
C VAL A 87 2.10 4.46 -7.60
N ASP A 88 1.69 4.89 -8.80
CA ASP A 88 0.97 6.16 -9.04
C ASP A 88 -0.29 6.28 -8.13
N ASP A 89 -0.98 5.17 -7.84
CA ASP A 89 -2.19 5.18 -7.00
C ASP A 89 -1.90 5.36 -5.50
N LEU A 90 -0.68 5.11 -5.02
CA LEU A 90 -0.27 5.41 -3.64
C LEU A 90 0.15 6.87 -3.47
N ASP A 91 0.45 7.57 -4.55
CA ASP A 91 0.77 9.01 -4.58
C ASP A 91 -0.49 9.85 -4.28
N LEU A 92 -1.68 9.32 -4.60
CA LEU A 92 -2.96 9.93 -4.23
C LEU A 92 -3.20 9.96 -2.71
N ALA A 93 -2.49 9.15 -1.92
CA ALA A 93 -2.70 9.10 -0.48
C ALA A 93 -2.23 10.37 0.25
N THR A 94 -1.13 10.97 -0.20
CA THR A 94 -0.63 12.21 0.40
C THR A 94 -1.52 13.40 0.04
N SER A 95 -2.41 13.27 -0.97
CA SER A 95 -3.36 14.33 -1.33
C SER A 95 -4.49 14.56 -0.33
N PHE A 96 -4.83 13.56 0.51
CA PHE A 96 -5.93 13.69 1.48
C PHE A 96 -5.50 14.18 2.86
N ALA A 97 -4.23 14.00 3.22
CA ALA A 97 -3.69 14.48 4.48
C ALA A 97 -3.32 15.97 4.35
N PRO A 98 -3.61 16.83 5.34
CA PRO A 98 -3.02 18.16 5.37
C PRO A 98 -1.49 18.02 5.48
N ALA A 99 -0.73 19.11 5.31
CA ALA A 99 0.73 19.10 5.41
C ALA A 99 1.19 18.67 6.82
N MET A 100 1.26 17.36 7.04
CA MET A 100 1.78 16.72 8.25
C MET A 100 3.30 16.80 8.20
N ARG A 101 3.92 16.93 9.38
CA ARG A 101 5.39 16.91 9.44
C ARG A 101 5.89 15.49 9.19
N GLU A 102 6.58 15.25 8.08
CA GLU A 102 7.28 13.99 7.87
C GLU A 102 8.32 13.78 8.97
N SER A 103 8.22 12.65 9.68
CA SER A 103 9.17 12.33 10.76
C SER A 103 10.02 11.11 10.42
N VAL A 104 9.46 10.14 9.71
CA VAL A 104 10.16 8.95 9.24
C VAL A 104 9.61 8.61 7.86
N THR A 105 10.48 8.46 6.88
CA THR A 105 10.11 8.00 5.54
C THR A 105 10.83 6.70 5.23
N SER A 106 10.12 5.76 4.58
CA SER A 106 10.63 4.42 4.30
C SER A 106 10.27 3.97 2.88
N THR A 107 10.97 2.95 2.37
CA THR A 107 10.61 2.27 1.11
C THR A 107 9.55 1.18 1.32
N ASN A 108 9.18 0.92 2.57
CA ASN A 108 8.08 0.06 2.98
C ASN A 108 7.52 0.52 4.33
N VAL A 109 6.20 0.59 4.47
CA VAL A 109 5.50 1.02 5.70
C VAL A 109 4.44 0.00 6.04
#